data_AF-A0A9E1S9K8-F1
#
_entry.id   AF-A0A9E1S9K8-F1
#
_cell.length_a   1.000
_cell.length_b   1.000
_cell.length_c   1.000
_cell.angle_alpha   90.00
_cell.angle_beta   90.00
_cell.angle_gamma   90.00
#
_symmetry.space_group_name_H-M   'P 1'
#
loop_
_entity.id
_entity.type
_entity.pdbx_description
1 polymer ?
#
loop_
_entity_poly.entity_id
_entity_poly.type
_entity_poly.pdbx_seq_one_letter_code
_entity_poly.pdbx_strand_id
1 'polypeptide(L)' 'MNVKDRLAEFLAQEPTCDSGVFIASNAIVVGDVRIGKQSSVWYGSVLRGDINYIEIGNFSNLQDGVIGHLSDEKPLIVGN' A
#
# COMPACT_ATOMS: atom_id res chain seq x y z
N MET A 1 11.26 15.79 -8.37
CA MET A 1 11.88 14.49 -8.69
C MET A 1 11.30 13.98 -10.00
N ASN A 2 12.08 13.37 -10.91
CA ASN A 2 11.51 12.81 -12.14
C ASN A 2 10.87 11.43 -11.88
N VAL A 3 10.11 10.89 -12.84
CA VAL A 3 9.42 9.59 -12.67
C VAL A 3 10.39 8.43 -12.41
N LYS A 4 11.57 8.42 -13.05
CA LYS A 4 12.56 7.34 -12.86
C LYS A 4 13.13 7.35 -11.45
N ASP A 5 13.45 8.54 -10.95
CA ASP A 5 13.96 8.71 -9.58
C ASP A 5 12.90 8.23 -8.57
N ARG A 6 11.62 8.57 -8.78
CA ARG A 6 10.51 8.12 -7.91
C ARG A 6 10.34 6.60 -7.92
N LEU A 7 10.37 5.99 -9.10
CA LEU A 7 10.30 4.52 -9.21
C LEU A 7 11.48 3.85 -8.48
N ALA A 8 12.68 4.43 -8.57
CA ALA A 8 13.84 3.90 -7.84
C ALA A 8 13.71 4.07 -6.32
N GLU A 9 13.00 5.10 -5.85
CA GLU A 9 12.78 5.36 -4.42
C GLU A 9 11.63 4.53 -3.83
N PHE A 10 10.47 4.47 -4.49
CA PHE A 10 9.24 3.90 -3.93
C PHE A 10 8.94 2.48 -4.43
N LEU A 11 8.98 2.24 -5.75
CA LEU A 11 8.67 0.91 -6.29
C LEU A 11 9.69 -0.16 -5.86
N ALA A 12 10.94 0.25 -5.62
CA ALA A 12 11.99 -0.65 -5.16
C ALA A 12 11.85 -1.08 -3.68
N GLN A 13 10.94 -0.48 -2.92
CA GLN A 13 10.67 -0.87 -1.53
C GLN A 13 9.82 -2.14 -1.46
N GLU A 14 9.98 -2.87 -0.37
CA GLU A 14 9.08 -3.95 0.01
C GLU A 14 7.97 -3.43 0.93
N PRO A 15 6.73 -3.92 0.79
CA PRO A 15 5.66 -3.56 1.71
C PRO A 15 6.02 -3.87 3.16
N THR A 16 5.65 -2.98 4.06
CA THR A 16 5.85 -3.13 5.50
C THR A 16 4.51 -3.42 6.19
N CYS A 17 4.51 -4.42 7.06
CA CYS A 17 3.31 -4.87 7.76
C CYS A 17 3.57 -4.91 9.27
N ASP A 18 2.71 -4.25 10.02
CA ASP A 18 2.68 -4.34 11.47
C ASP A 18 2.03 -5.67 11.95
N SER A 19 1.97 -5.87 13.27
CA SER A 19 1.52 -7.14 13.84
C SER A 19 0.05 -7.46 13.55
N GLY A 20 -0.18 -8.71 13.12
CA GLY A 20 -1.51 -9.27 12.85
C GLY A 20 -2.22 -8.67 11.65
N VAL A 21 -1.47 -8.12 10.68
CA VAL A 21 -2.00 -7.80 9.36
C VAL A 21 -2.40 -9.07 8.63
N PHE A 22 -3.57 -9.04 7.99
CA PHE A 22 -4.02 -10.07 7.04
C PHE A 22 -3.88 -9.55 5.61
N ILE A 23 -3.19 -10.30 4.76
CA ILE A 23 -3.16 -10.06 3.31
C ILE A 23 -3.67 -11.33 2.63
N ALA A 24 -4.76 -11.20 1.88
CA ALA A 24 -5.30 -12.30 1.09
C ALA A 24 -4.26 -12.79 0.06
N SER A 25 -4.24 -14.10 -0.18
CA SER A 25 -3.21 -14.76 -0.99
C SER A 25 -3.10 -14.28 -2.44
N ASN A 26 -4.15 -13.65 -2.98
CA ASN A 26 -4.17 -13.08 -4.33
C ASN A 26 -4.21 -11.55 -4.36
N ALA A 27 -4.07 -10.87 -3.21
CA ALA A 27 -3.90 -9.43 -3.18
C ALA A 27 -2.51 -9.07 -3.71
N ILE A 28 -2.42 -7.97 -4.45
CA ILE A 28 -1.18 -7.43 -4.98
C ILE A 28 -0.81 -6.20 -4.16
N VAL A 29 0.28 -6.29 -3.40
CA VAL A 29 0.82 -5.18 -2.60
C VAL A 29 2.28 -5.00 -2.97
N VAL A 30 2.64 -3.82 -3.48
CA VAL A 30 3.94 -3.60 -4.14
C VAL A 30 4.42 -2.17 -3.92
N GLY A 31 5.74 -2.00 -3.74
CA GLY A 31 6.38 -0.72 -3.50
C GLY A 31 6.25 -0.26 -2.05
N ASP A 32 6.35 1.05 -1.83
CA ASP A 32 6.27 1.66 -0.49
C ASP A 32 4.82 1.68 0.01
N VAL A 33 4.37 0.51 0.50
CA VAL A 33 3.07 0.33 1.15
C VAL A 33 3.29 -0.01 2.61
N ARG A 34 2.69 0.76 3.50
CA ARG A 34 2.85 0.67 4.96
C ARG A 34 1.51 0.34 5.59
N ILE A 35 1.40 -0.84 6.20
CA ILE A 35 0.14 -1.37 6.72
C ILE A 35 0.17 -1.47 8.25
N GLY A 36 -0.71 -0.71 8.90
CA GLY A 36 -0.85 -0.66 10.36
C GLY A 36 -1.40 -1.94 11.00
N LYS A 37 -1.34 -1.99 12.33
CA LYS A 37 -1.69 -3.14 13.17
C LYS A 37 -3.12 -3.59 12.94
N GLN A 38 -3.35 -4.91 12.93
CA GLN A 38 -4.68 -5.52 12.84
C GLN A 38 -5.49 -5.08 11.60
N SER A 39 -4.81 -4.58 10.57
CA SER A 39 -5.46 -4.19 9.31
C SER A 39 -5.53 -5.36 8.34
N SER A 40 -6.41 -5.27 7.35
CA SER A 40 -6.65 -6.35 6.39
C SER A 40 -6.75 -5.86 4.95
N VAL A 41 -6.14 -6.61 4.03
CA VAL A 41 -6.22 -6.42 2.57
C VAL A 41 -6.80 -7.69 1.96
N TRP A 42 -7.99 -7.57 1.39
CA TRP A 42 -8.81 -8.71 0.96
C TRP A 42 -8.63 -9.05 -0.51
N TYR A 43 -9.37 -10.06 -1.00
CA TYR A 43 -9.04 -10.76 -2.23
C TYR A 43 -9.13 -9.85 -3.45
N GLY A 44 -8.15 -9.96 -4.34
CA GLY A 44 -8.11 -9.19 -5.60
C GLY A 44 -7.81 -7.70 -5.43
N SER A 45 -7.50 -7.23 -4.21
CA SER A 45 -7.06 -5.85 -4.01
C SER A 45 -5.68 -5.59 -4.61
N VAL A 46 -5.47 -4.39 -5.13
CA VAL A 46 -4.22 -3.95 -5.74
C VAL A 46 -3.78 -2.64 -5.10
N LEU A 47 -2.69 -2.67 -4.33
CA LEU A 47 -2.03 -1.51 -3.74
C LEU A 47 -0.65 -1.35 -4.35
N ARG A 48 -0.44 -0.24 -5.07
CA ARG A 48 0.82 0.02 -5.78
C ARG A 48 1.44 1.35 -5.31
N GLY A 49 2.36 1.28 -4.37
CA GLY A 49 3.13 2.41 -3.84
C GLY A 49 4.39 2.68 -4.66
N ASP A 50 4.24 3.03 -5.95
CA ASP A 50 5.37 3.04 -6.90
C ASP A 50 5.94 4.42 -7.24
N ILE A 51 5.16 5.49 -7.06
CA ILE A 51 5.54 6.88 -7.35
C ILE A 51 5.63 7.74 -6.07
N ASN A 52 4.95 7.29 -5.03
CA ASN A 52 4.92 7.83 -3.67
C ASN A 52 4.51 6.66 -2.73
N TYR A 53 4.28 6.92 -1.45
CA TYR A 53 3.88 5.88 -0.50
C TYR A 53 2.35 5.73 -0.36
N ILE A 54 1.94 4.53 0.08
CA ILE A 54 0.60 4.24 0.58
C ILE A 54 0.70 3.96 2.07
N GLU A 55 -0.13 4.63 2.88
CA GLU A 55 -0.25 4.38 4.32
C GLU A 55 -1.66 3.89 4.65
N ILE A 56 -1.74 2.72 5.27
CA ILE A 56 -2.97 2.15 5.80
C ILE A 56 -2.89 2.19 7.32
N GLY A 57 -3.86 2.86 7.94
CA GLY A 57 -4.01 2.97 9.38
C GLY A 57 -4.15 1.63 10.10
N ASN A 58 -4.09 1.68 11.43
CA ASN A 58 -4.37 0.54 12.30
C ASN A 58 -5.87 0.23 12.27
N PHE A 59 -6.22 -1.05 12.34
CA PHE A 59 -7.61 -1.55 12.41
C PHE A 59 -8.45 -1.25 11.15
N SER A 60 -7.82 -0.91 10.04
CA SER A 60 -8.49 -0.59 8.78
C SER A 60 -8.67 -1.86 7.92
N ASN A 61 -9.71 -1.90 7.10
CA ASN A 61 -9.93 -3.00 6.16
C ASN A 61 -10.13 -2.48 4.74
N LEU A 62 -9.34 -3.01 3.80
CA LEU A 62 -9.47 -2.81 2.37
C LEU A 62 -10.08 -4.05 1.76
N GLN A 63 -11.40 -4.01 1.55
CA GLN A 63 -12.19 -5.15 1.08
C GLN A 63 -11.84 -5.57 -0.35
N ASP A 64 -12.49 -6.61 -0.82
CA ASP A 64 -12.18 -7.28 -2.08
C ASP A 64 -12.22 -6.32 -3.27
N GLY A 65 -11.22 -6.43 -4.15
CA GLY A 65 -11.12 -5.64 -5.38
C GLY A 65 -10.79 -4.16 -5.20
N VAL A 66 -10.40 -3.70 -4.00
CA VAL A 66 -9.96 -2.32 -3.79
C VAL A 66 -8.70 -2.02 -4.59
N ILE A 67 -8.69 -0.87 -5.28
CA ILE A 67 -7.51 -0.37 -5.99
C ILE A 67 -7.00 0.88 -5.26
N GLY A 68 -5.80 0.78 -4.70
CA GLY A 68 -5.07 1.88 -4.08
C GLY A 68 -3.92 2.34 -4.98
N HIS A 69 -4.02 3.56 -5.47
CA HIS A 69 -2.96 4.22 -6.23
C HIS A 69 -2.88 5.70 -5.83
N LEU A 70 -1.87 6.39 -6.32
CA LEU A 70 -1.45 7.70 -5.83
C LEU A 70 -0.94 8.56 -6.98
N SER A 71 -0.59 9.82 -6.66
CA SER A 71 0.04 10.74 -7.60
C SER A 71 1.36 11.27 -7.02
N ASP A 72 2.20 11.84 -7.88
CA ASP A 72 3.54 12.34 -7.57
C ASP A 72 3.69 12.91 -6.15
N GLU A 73 3.06 14.04 -5.85
CA GLU A 73 3.20 14.72 -4.55
C GLU A 73 2.08 14.40 -3.56
N LYS A 74 1.21 13.42 -3.87
CA LYS A 74 0.06 13.08 -3.01
C LYS A 74 0.04 11.59 -2.72
N PRO A 75 0.49 11.16 -1.53
CA PRO A 75 0.37 9.77 -1.11
C PRO A 75 -1.10 9.39 -0.92
N LEU A 76 -1.37 8.09 -0.89
CA LEU A 76 -2.66 7.56 -0.46
C LEU A 76 -2.61 7.29 1.04
N ILE A 77 -3.49 7.90 1.81
CA ILE A 77 -3.58 7.72 3.26
C ILE A 77 -5.00 7.23 3.61
N VAL A 78 -5.08 6.05 4.20
CA VAL A 78 -6.30 5.49 4.79
C VAL A 78 -6.17 5.59 6.30
N GLY A 79 -7.11 6.27 6.96
CA GLY A 79 -7.11 6.44 8.40
C GLY A 79 -7.41 5.16 9.19
N ASN A 80 -7.49 5.30 10.51
CA ASN A 80 -7.91 4.25 11.46
C ASN A 80 -9.43 4.24 11.63
#